data_AF-A0A9W8IP12-F1
#
_entry.id   AF-A0A9W8IP12-F1
#
_cell.length_a   1.000
_cell.length_b   1.000
_cell.length_c   1.000
_cell.angle_alpha   90.00
_cell.angle_beta   90.00
_cell.angle_gamma   90.00
#
_symmetry.space_group_name_H-M   'P 1'
#
loop_
_entity.id
_entity.type
_entity.pdbx_description
1 polymer ?
#
loop_
_entity_poly.entity_id
_entity_poly.type
_entity_poly.pdbx_seq_one_letter_code
_entity_poly.pdbx_strand_id
1 'polypeptide(L)'
;MSNDIQKADQIAFHFYTKLFYVVNQSRATAEPRTQGKVDKWFNLETPDSDLFTKEAKEPYKNISLALPSGGPPPLEIQVVLSVPELANNQVLVHPSSTTRIEPTPRFIVLESFVLSFTPRREDEHESIDVALPTIYKHGIPLFRSLYSLLRVLPTWKLYKRLKRRIGATYWGSTDVSQSKPTPSHRYHTLWAR
;
A
#
# COMPACT_ATOMS: atom_id res chain seq x y z
N MET A 1 32.86 5.69 -2.66
CA MET A 1 32.01 6.74 -2.05
C MET A 1 30.79 7.09 -2.90
N SER A 2 30.89 7.71 -4.07
CA SER A 2 29.69 8.04 -4.88
C SER A 2 28.83 6.81 -5.28
N ASN A 3 29.48 5.69 -5.65
CA ASN A 3 28.77 4.46 -6.04
C ASN A 3 28.05 3.79 -4.85
N ASP A 4 28.64 3.82 -3.65
CA ASP A 4 28.03 3.20 -2.47
C ASP A 4 26.81 4.00 -1.99
N ILE A 5 26.87 5.32 -2.08
CA ILE A 5 25.72 6.20 -1.80
C ILE A 5 24.59 5.92 -2.80
N GLN A 6 24.88 5.82 -4.09
CA GLN A 6 23.88 5.49 -5.11
C GLN A 6 23.23 4.12 -4.88
N LYS A 7 24.02 3.12 -4.47
CA LYS A 7 23.49 1.79 -4.11
C LYS A 7 22.64 1.84 -2.84
N ALA A 8 23.06 2.60 -1.83
CA ALA A 8 22.29 2.80 -0.60
C ALA A 8 20.94 3.46 -0.91
N ASP A 9 20.95 4.53 -1.70
CA ASP A 9 19.74 5.22 -2.18
C ASP A 9 18.82 4.27 -2.95
N GLN A 10 19.37 3.45 -3.85
CA GLN A 10 18.59 2.46 -4.59
C GLN A 10 17.94 1.42 -3.65
N ILE A 11 18.71 0.85 -2.71
CA ILE A 11 18.19 -0.12 -1.74
C ILE A 11 17.07 0.53 -0.92
N ALA A 12 17.31 1.72 -0.37
CA ALA A 12 16.36 2.44 0.45
C ALA A 12 15.07 2.79 -0.33
N PHE A 13 15.19 3.29 -1.57
CA PHE A 13 14.06 3.51 -2.47
C PHE A 13 13.20 2.24 -2.65
N HIS A 14 13.85 1.08 -2.77
CA HIS A 14 13.15 -0.19 -2.86
C HIS A 14 12.48 -0.62 -1.55
N PHE A 15 12.97 -0.25 -0.38
CA PHE A 15 12.21 -0.46 0.87
C PHE A 15 10.87 0.29 0.84
N TYR A 16 10.86 1.56 0.45
CA TYR A 16 9.65 2.38 0.36
C TYR A 16 8.65 1.83 -0.67
N THR A 17 9.12 1.56 -1.89
CA THR A 17 8.24 1.03 -2.95
C THR A 17 7.74 -0.37 -2.65
N LYS A 18 8.58 -1.23 -2.06
CA LYS A 18 8.18 -2.59 -1.71
C LYS A 18 7.11 -2.63 -0.63
N LEU A 19 7.21 -1.78 0.39
CA LEU A 19 6.17 -1.66 1.41
C LEU A 19 4.82 -1.34 0.75
N PHE A 20 4.79 -0.35 -0.14
CA PHE A 20 3.58 0.02 -0.87
C PHE A 20 3.02 -1.17 -1.67
N TYR A 21 3.84 -1.85 -2.47
CA TYR A 21 3.36 -2.92 -3.35
C TYR A 21 2.86 -4.14 -2.56
N VAL A 22 3.52 -4.50 -1.46
CA VAL A 22 3.12 -5.61 -0.59
C VAL A 22 1.78 -5.30 0.10
N VAL A 23 1.59 -4.08 0.61
CA VAL A 23 0.32 -3.62 1.19
C VAL A 23 -0.76 -3.60 0.11
N ASN A 24 -0.51 -2.95 -1.03
CA ASN A 24 -1.45 -2.81 -2.14
C ASN A 24 -1.94 -4.17 -2.65
N GLN A 25 -1.03 -5.13 -2.91
CA GLN A 25 -1.41 -6.46 -3.36
C GLN A 25 -2.34 -7.19 -2.39
N SER A 26 -2.20 -6.92 -1.09
CA SER A 26 -3.01 -7.58 -0.05
C SER A 26 -4.35 -6.90 0.24
N ARG A 27 -4.61 -5.71 -0.32
CA ARG A 27 -5.79 -4.88 0.00
C ARG A 27 -6.58 -4.42 -1.21
N ALA A 28 -5.93 -4.30 -2.37
CA ALA A 28 -6.56 -3.81 -3.59
C ALA A 28 -7.66 -4.76 -4.09
N THR A 29 -8.88 -4.22 -4.18
CA THR A 29 -10.06 -4.92 -4.71
C THR A 29 -10.20 -4.80 -6.23
N ALA A 30 -9.46 -3.88 -6.85
CA ALA A 30 -9.40 -3.75 -8.31
C ALA A 30 -8.71 -4.98 -8.94
N GLU A 31 -9.16 -5.36 -10.13
CA GLU A 31 -8.54 -6.46 -10.86
C GLU A 31 -7.09 -6.10 -11.25
N PRO A 32 -6.12 -7.02 -11.07
CA PRO A 32 -4.76 -6.78 -11.48
C PRO A 32 -4.69 -6.61 -12.99
N ARG A 33 -3.85 -5.67 -13.46
CA ARG A 33 -3.57 -5.56 -14.90
C ARG A 33 -2.90 -6.85 -15.38
N THR A 34 -3.42 -7.42 -16.45
CA THR A 34 -2.92 -8.66 -17.08
C THR A 34 -1.50 -8.54 -17.64
N GLN A 35 -0.97 -7.32 -17.82
CA GLN A 35 0.37 -7.02 -18.35
C GLN A 35 1.17 -6.06 -17.45
N GLY A 36 0.93 -6.06 -16.13
CA GLY A 36 1.65 -5.19 -15.21
C GLY A 36 3.14 -5.56 -15.10
N LYS A 37 4.01 -4.54 -14.96
CA LYS A 37 5.39 -4.75 -14.52
C LYS A 37 5.40 -5.40 -13.14
N VAL A 38 6.39 -6.25 -12.89
CA VAL A 38 6.53 -6.97 -11.62
C VAL A 38 7.82 -6.53 -10.95
N ASP A 39 7.72 -6.07 -9.71
CA ASP A 39 8.86 -5.81 -8.84
C ASP A 39 9.34 -7.13 -8.19
N LYS A 40 10.63 -7.42 -8.33
CA LYS A 40 11.27 -8.65 -7.81
C LYS A 40 12.24 -8.38 -6.66
N TRP A 41 12.27 -7.16 -6.13
CA TRP A 41 13.18 -6.80 -5.05
C TRP A 41 12.90 -7.60 -3.78
N PHE A 42 13.97 -7.86 -3.03
CA PHE A 42 13.97 -8.63 -1.77
C PHE A 42 13.43 -10.07 -1.95
N ASN A 43 13.66 -10.66 -3.12
CA ASN A 43 13.25 -12.02 -3.48
C ASN A 43 11.75 -12.25 -3.26
N LEU A 44 10.91 -11.26 -3.52
CA LEU A 44 9.47 -11.36 -3.45
C LEU A 44 8.89 -10.77 -4.73
N GLU A 45 8.00 -11.47 -5.42
CA GLU A 45 7.37 -10.91 -6.61
C GLU A 45 6.08 -10.18 -6.23
N THR A 46 5.99 -8.90 -6.59
CA THR A 46 4.80 -8.07 -6.34
C THR A 46 4.42 -7.32 -7.61
N PRO A 47 3.12 -7.28 -7.98
CA PRO A 47 2.69 -6.51 -9.14
C PRO A 47 2.86 -5.02 -8.87
N ASP A 48 3.38 -4.29 -9.86
CA ASP A 48 3.41 -2.83 -9.82
C ASP A 48 1.99 -2.27 -9.85
N SER A 49 1.86 -1.03 -9.36
CA SER A 49 0.61 -0.29 -9.33
C SER A 49 0.85 1.18 -9.63
N ASP A 50 0.01 1.73 -10.50
CA ASP A 50 0.01 3.16 -10.82
C ASP A 50 -0.49 4.03 -9.65
N LEU A 51 -1.07 3.42 -8.61
CA LEU A 51 -1.54 4.12 -7.42
C LEU A 51 -0.39 4.77 -6.65
N PHE A 52 0.84 4.24 -6.76
CA PHE A 52 2.02 4.93 -6.25
C PHE A 52 2.65 5.72 -7.39
N THR A 53 2.21 6.97 -7.52
CA THR A 53 2.55 7.85 -8.64
C THR A 53 4.04 8.20 -8.63
N LYS A 54 4.52 8.76 -9.75
CA LYS A 54 5.93 9.17 -9.86
C LYS A 54 6.27 10.27 -8.86
N GLU A 55 5.34 11.19 -8.66
CA GLU A 55 5.46 12.33 -7.76
C GLU A 55 5.54 11.85 -6.31
N ALA A 56 4.68 10.90 -5.91
CA ALA A 56 4.71 10.33 -4.57
C ALA A 56 5.99 9.52 -4.29
N LYS A 57 6.64 8.96 -5.33
CA LYS A 57 7.91 8.23 -5.23
C LYS A 57 9.12 9.14 -5.15
N GLU A 58 9.03 10.37 -5.66
CA GLU A 58 10.16 11.28 -5.85
C GLU A 58 10.97 11.55 -4.56
N PRO A 59 10.35 11.82 -3.40
CA PRO A 59 11.09 12.11 -2.17
C PRO A 59 11.99 10.96 -1.70
N TYR A 60 11.72 9.73 -2.15
CA TYR A 60 12.40 8.52 -1.69
C TYR A 60 13.50 8.03 -2.64
N LYS A 61 13.67 8.66 -3.81
CA LYS A 61 14.63 8.21 -4.82
C LYS A 61 16.09 8.41 -4.41
N ASN A 62 16.39 9.56 -3.81
CA ASN A 62 17.73 9.97 -3.43
C ASN A 62 17.71 10.49 -1.99
N ILE A 63 17.64 9.56 -1.04
CA ILE A 63 17.48 9.86 0.40
C ILE A 63 18.70 10.58 0.95
N SER A 64 19.88 10.29 0.40
CA SER A 64 21.13 11.00 0.70
C SER A 64 21.02 12.52 0.51
N LEU A 65 20.27 12.99 -0.50
CA LEU A 65 20.07 14.42 -0.77
C LEU A 65 19.10 15.09 0.21
N ALA A 66 18.23 14.30 0.85
CA ALA A 66 17.25 14.80 1.82
C ALA A 66 17.83 14.87 3.24
N LEU A 67 19.04 14.34 3.48
CA LEU A 67 19.67 14.29 4.80
C LEU A 67 19.89 15.68 5.43
N PRO A 68 20.31 16.74 4.71
CA PRO A 68 20.48 18.08 5.28
C PRO A 68 19.18 18.70 5.80
N SER A 69 18.02 18.26 5.30
CA SER A 69 16.69 18.65 5.75
C SER A 69 16.08 17.71 6.79
N GLY A 70 16.86 16.78 7.34
CA GLY A 70 16.40 15.80 8.34
C GLY A 70 15.94 14.45 7.78
N GLY A 71 16.12 14.22 6.48
CA GLY A 71 15.70 13.00 5.77
C GLY A 71 14.44 13.17 4.91
N PRO A 72 14.02 12.11 4.20
CA PRO A 72 12.78 12.10 3.44
C PRO A 72 11.57 12.18 4.38
N PRO A 73 10.41 12.67 3.90
CA PRO A 73 9.18 12.58 4.67
C PRO A 73 8.84 11.12 5.02
N PRO A 74 8.11 10.83 6.11
CA PRO A 74 7.59 9.49 6.36
C PRO A 74 6.62 9.06 5.25
N LEU A 75 6.72 7.82 4.77
CA LEU A 75 5.74 7.24 3.87
C LEU A 75 4.55 6.72 4.69
N GLU A 76 3.38 7.32 4.49
CA GLU A 76 2.14 6.86 5.12
C GLU A 76 1.22 6.19 4.09
N ILE A 77 0.85 4.94 4.36
CA ILE A 77 -0.10 4.17 3.55
C ILE A 77 -1.32 3.89 4.41
N GLN A 78 -2.45 4.49 4.02
CA GLN A 78 -3.73 4.23 4.67
C GLN A 78 -4.57 3.27 3.83
N VAL A 79 -4.99 2.18 4.47
CA VAL A 79 -5.98 1.25 3.93
C VAL A 79 -7.35 1.72 4.37
N VAL A 80 -8.19 2.12 3.41
CA VAL A 80 -9.50 2.72 3.69
C VAL A 80 -10.63 1.87 3.12
N LEU A 81 -11.71 1.76 3.88
CA LEU A 81 -13.01 1.31 3.38
C LEU A 81 -13.74 2.52 2.81
N SER A 82 -14.02 2.50 1.50
CA SER A 82 -14.90 3.49 0.88
C SER A 82 -16.35 3.11 1.17
N VAL A 83 -17.11 4.06 1.71
CA VAL A 83 -18.55 3.93 1.89
C VAL A 83 -19.21 4.57 0.67
N PRO A 84 -19.99 3.79 -0.11
CA PRO A 84 -20.73 4.34 -1.24
C PRO A 84 -21.85 5.27 -0.72
N GLU A 85 -22.44 6.03 -1.63
CA GLU A 85 -23.69 6.73 -1.32
C GLU A 85 -24.77 5.69 -0.99
N LEU A 86 -25.36 5.82 0.20
CA LEU A 86 -26.34 4.87 0.72
C LEU A 86 -27.74 5.27 0.24
N ALA A 87 -28.50 4.31 -0.30
CA ALA A 87 -29.90 4.53 -0.60
C ALA A 87 -30.71 4.77 0.69
N ASN A 88 -31.91 5.34 0.58
CA ASN A 88 -32.76 5.71 1.74
C ASN A 88 -33.08 4.53 2.69
N ASN A 89 -32.95 3.28 2.22
CA ASN A 89 -33.17 2.06 2.98
C ASN A 89 -31.87 1.40 3.51
N GLN A 90 -30.73 2.04 3.31
CA GLN A 90 -29.42 1.56 3.74
C GLN A 90 -28.84 2.47 4.81
N VAL A 91 -28.22 1.86 5.81
CA VAL A 91 -27.60 2.58 6.92
C VAL A 91 -26.27 1.93 7.26
N LEU A 92 -25.27 2.76 7.54
CA LEU A 92 -24.00 2.31 8.04
C LEU A 92 -24.09 2.10 9.55
N VAL A 93 -23.69 0.92 10.01
CA VAL A 93 -23.81 0.51 11.41
C VAL A 93 -22.48 -0.02 11.93
N HIS A 94 -22.15 0.33 13.17
CA HIS A 94 -20.98 -0.21 13.84
C HIS A 94 -21.20 -1.69 14.23
N PRO A 95 -20.27 -2.61 13.87
CA PRO A 95 -20.50 -4.04 14.02
C PRO A 95 -20.65 -4.53 15.46
N SER A 96 -20.05 -3.85 16.45
CA SER A 96 -20.08 -4.30 17.85
C SER A 96 -21.24 -3.73 18.66
N SER A 97 -21.72 -2.53 18.32
CA SER A 97 -22.72 -1.80 19.10
C SER A 97 -24.07 -1.71 18.39
N THR A 98 -24.15 -2.14 17.12
CA THR A 98 -25.33 -1.99 16.25
C THR A 98 -25.85 -0.54 16.12
N THR A 99 -25.03 0.44 16.53
CA THR A 99 -25.36 1.85 16.45
C THR A 99 -25.11 2.40 15.06
N ARG A 100 -26.03 3.22 14.58
CA ARG A 100 -25.88 3.97 13.33
C ARG A 100 -24.68 4.92 13.41
N ILE A 101 -23.90 4.99 12.35
CA ILE A 101 -22.76 5.91 12.23
C ILE A 101 -23.23 7.16 11.48
N GLU A 102 -23.27 8.31 12.16
CA GLU A 102 -23.62 9.61 11.56
C GLU A 102 -22.59 10.69 11.93
N PRO A 103 -22.25 11.61 11.00
CA PRO A 103 -22.62 11.57 9.58
C PRO A 103 -21.99 10.36 8.88
N THR A 104 -22.63 9.85 7.82
CA THR A 104 -22.09 8.72 7.04
C THR A 104 -20.73 9.11 6.47
N PRO A 105 -19.61 8.53 6.93
CA PRO A 105 -18.28 8.92 6.47
C PRO A 105 -18.08 8.38 5.05
N ARG A 106 -17.39 9.14 4.19
CA ARG A 106 -17.02 8.66 2.84
C ARG A 106 -15.93 7.58 2.89
N PHE A 107 -15.03 7.67 3.87
CA PHE A 107 -13.91 6.76 4.06
C PHE A 107 -13.76 6.40 5.54
N ILE A 108 -13.45 5.14 5.82
CA ILE A 108 -13.14 4.63 7.15
C ILE A 108 -11.73 4.03 7.09
N VAL A 109 -10.81 4.55 7.89
CA VAL A 109 -9.45 4.00 7.97
C VAL A 109 -9.51 2.65 8.69
N LEU A 110 -8.93 1.63 8.07
CA LEU A 110 -8.84 0.28 8.62
C LEU A 110 -7.45 -0.02 9.16
N GLU A 111 -6.41 0.44 8.45
CA GLU A 111 -5.00 0.24 8.80
C GLU A 111 -4.20 1.48 8.37
N SER A 112 -3.19 1.85 9.15
CA SER A 112 -2.16 2.82 8.76
C SER A 112 -0.79 2.19 8.90
N PHE A 113 0.01 2.27 7.83
CA PHE A 113 1.40 1.82 7.81
C PHE A 113 2.29 3.03 7.59
N VAL A 114 3.25 3.23 8.48
CA VAL A 114 4.19 4.36 8.41
C VAL A 114 5.61 3.81 8.30
N LEU A 115 6.37 4.28 7.31
CA LEU A 115 7.80 4.02 7.18
C LEU A 115 8.54 5.34 7.25
N SER A 116 9.26 5.55 8.36
CA SER A 116 10.11 6.71 8.59
C SER A 116 11.58 6.36 8.43
N PHE A 117 12.34 7.28 7.86
CA PHE A 117 13.79 7.25 7.90
C PHE A 117 14.25 7.98 9.17
N THR A 118 15.22 7.41 9.87
CA THR A 118 15.83 8.07 11.04
C THR A 118 17.31 8.26 10.75
N PRO A 119 17.76 9.51 10.55
CA PRO A 119 19.18 9.78 10.35
C PRO A 119 19.95 9.45 11.63
N ARG A 120 21.14 8.87 11.47
CA ARG A 120 22.08 8.65 12.57
C ARG A 120 22.46 10.00 13.20
N ARG A 121 22.48 10.06 14.53
CA ARG A 121 22.96 11.22 15.28
C ARG A 121 24.47 11.13 15.48
N GLU A 122 25.15 12.28 15.47
CA GLU A 122 26.60 12.36 15.60
C GLU A 122 27.12 11.76 16.93
N ASP A 123 26.28 11.73 17.97
CA ASP A 123 26.61 11.21 19.31
C ASP A 123 26.63 9.67 19.43
N GLU A 124 26.18 8.94 18.40
CA GLU A 124 26.14 7.47 18.41
C GLU A 124 27.51 6.90 18.04
N HIS A 125 28.41 6.81 19.03
CA HIS A 125 29.83 6.46 18.82
C HIS A 125 30.13 4.98 18.48
N GLU A 126 29.16 4.05 18.61
CA GLU A 126 29.39 2.64 18.30
C GLU A 126 28.27 2.04 17.46
N SER A 127 28.34 2.22 16.15
CA SER A 127 27.60 1.34 15.24
C SER A 127 28.52 0.76 14.19
N ILE A 128 28.45 -0.57 14.06
CA ILE A 128 29.09 -1.34 13.01
C ILE A 128 28.47 -0.87 11.70
N ASP A 129 29.29 -0.33 10.79
CA ASP A 129 28.84 0.03 9.46
C ASP A 129 28.38 -1.26 8.74
N VAL A 130 27.06 -1.40 8.55
CA VAL A 130 26.48 -2.61 7.99
C VAL A 130 26.64 -2.54 6.48
N ALA A 131 27.41 -3.47 5.93
CA ALA A 131 27.62 -3.55 4.49
C ALA A 131 26.27 -3.61 3.72
N LEU A 132 26.15 -2.83 2.64
CA LEU A 132 24.92 -2.74 1.83
C LEU A 132 24.32 -4.10 1.41
N PRO A 133 25.12 -5.13 1.02
CA PRO A 133 24.58 -6.46 0.70
C PRO A 133 23.86 -7.11 1.90
N THR A 134 24.34 -6.84 3.11
CA THR A 134 23.73 -7.34 4.35
C THR A 134 22.40 -6.63 4.62
N ILE A 135 22.33 -5.30 4.41
CA ILE A 135 21.07 -4.55 4.52
C ILE A 135 20.01 -5.09 3.54
N TYR A 136 20.38 -5.34 2.28
CA TYR A 136 19.48 -5.98 1.32
C TYR A 136 19.00 -7.36 1.79
N LYS A 137 19.92 -8.18 2.31
CA LYS A 137 19.60 -9.50 2.85
C LYS A 137 18.65 -9.43 4.05
N HIS A 138 18.73 -8.40 4.90
CA HIS A 138 17.78 -8.16 5.99
C HIS A 138 16.38 -7.76 5.48
N GLY A 139 16.30 -7.07 4.34
CA GLY A 139 15.03 -6.76 3.69
C GLY A 139 14.25 -8.01 3.27
N ILE A 140 14.92 -9.11 2.91
CA ILE A 140 14.26 -10.35 2.49
C ILE A 140 13.31 -10.90 3.57
N PRO A 141 13.78 -11.31 4.78
CA PRO A 141 12.89 -11.83 5.81
C PRO A 141 11.87 -10.78 6.28
N LEU A 142 12.21 -9.49 6.28
CA LEU A 142 11.28 -8.41 6.62
C LEU A 142 10.06 -8.39 5.69
N PHE A 143 10.27 -8.39 4.36
CA PHE A 143 9.15 -8.36 3.43
C PHE A 143 8.38 -9.69 3.37
N ARG A 144 9.05 -10.83 3.62
CA ARG A 144 8.37 -12.13 3.76
C ARG A 144 7.48 -12.19 5.01
N SER A 145 7.95 -11.63 6.13
CA SER A 145 7.16 -11.56 7.36
C SER A 145 6.00 -10.58 7.21
N LEU A 146 6.22 -9.40 6.61
CA LEU A 146 5.16 -8.43 6.30
C LEU A 146 4.09 -9.03 5.38
N TYR A 147 4.49 -9.71 4.31
CA TYR A 147 3.57 -10.38 3.39
C TYR A 147 2.67 -11.40 4.12
N SER A 148 3.24 -12.10 5.10
CA SER A 148 2.53 -13.08 5.91
C SER A 148 1.60 -12.40 6.93
N LEU A 149 2.10 -11.38 7.64
CA LEU A 149 1.35 -10.58 8.60
C LEU A 149 0.08 -9.99 7.97
N LEU A 150 0.20 -9.40 6.78
CA LEU A 150 -0.93 -8.79 6.08
C LEU A 150 -2.07 -9.77 5.78
N ARG A 151 -1.82 -11.09 5.77
CA ARG A 151 -2.82 -12.14 5.52
C ARG A 151 -3.50 -12.67 6.79
N VAL A 152 -3.01 -12.30 7.97
CA VAL A 152 -3.64 -12.68 9.25
C VAL A 152 -4.40 -11.51 9.89
N LEU A 153 -4.10 -10.27 9.49
CA LEU A 153 -4.81 -9.08 9.97
C LEU A 153 -6.32 -9.10 9.61
N PRO A 154 -7.20 -8.50 10.45
CA PRO A 154 -8.65 -8.50 10.23
C PRO A 154 -9.07 -7.96 8.87
N THR A 155 -8.37 -6.96 8.35
CA THR A 155 -8.64 -6.35 7.05
C THR A 155 -8.51 -7.34 5.90
N TRP A 156 -7.64 -8.35 5.99
CA TRP A 156 -7.59 -9.43 5.00
C TRP A 156 -8.88 -10.24 4.94
N LYS A 157 -9.50 -10.52 6.10
CA LYS A 157 -10.79 -11.22 6.15
C LYS A 157 -11.88 -10.36 5.51
N LEU A 158 -11.88 -9.05 5.76
CA LEU A 158 -12.80 -8.10 5.13
C LEU A 158 -12.58 -8.03 3.60
N TYR A 159 -11.33 -7.87 3.17
CA TYR A 159 -10.93 -7.88 1.75
C TYR A 159 -11.47 -9.12 1.02
N LYS A 160 -11.23 -10.33 1.57
CA LYS A 160 -11.73 -11.58 0.98
C LYS A 160 -13.26 -11.65 0.92
N ARG A 161 -13.98 -11.02 1.86
CA ARG A 161 -15.45 -10.95 1.83
C ARG A 161 -15.92 -9.99 0.74
N LEU A 162 -15.30 -8.83 0.64
CA LEU A 162 -15.65 -7.81 -0.37
C LEU A 162 -15.35 -8.31 -1.79
N LYS A 163 -14.17 -8.88 -2.03
CA LYS A 163 -13.79 -9.38 -3.36
C LYS A 163 -14.74 -10.47 -3.87
N ARG A 164 -15.19 -11.38 -2.99
CA ARG A 164 -16.19 -12.41 -3.35
C ARG A 164 -17.53 -11.80 -3.76
N ARG A 165 -18.00 -10.77 -3.06
CA ARG A 165 -19.25 -10.08 -3.40
C ARG A 165 -19.15 -9.33 -4.72
N ILE A 166 -18.05 -8.60 -4.94
CA ILE A 166 -17.80 -7.88 -6.19
C ILE A 166 -17.79 -8.86 -7.37
N GLY A 167 -17.07 -9.99 -7.24
CA GLY A 167 -17.06 -11.03 -8.28
C GLY A 167 -18.44 -11.61 -8.57
N ALA A 168 -19.27 -11.84 -7.55
CA ALA A 168 -20.63 -12.38 -7.73
C ALA A 168 -21.56 -11.41 -8.50
N THR A 169 -21.44 -10.10 -8.27
CA THR A 169 -22.25 -9.09 -8.98
C THR A 169 -21.96 -9.08 -10.49
N TYR A 170 -20.72 -9.35 -10.91
CA TYR A 170 -20.36 -9.41 -12.33
C TYR A 170 -20.83 -10.68 -13.04
N TRP A 171 -20.97 -11.81 -12.33
CA TRP A 171 -21.49 -13.07 -12.91
C TRP A 171 -23.03 -13.18 -12.88
N GLY A 172 -23.71 -12.44 -11.99
CA GLY A 172 -25.18 -12.39 -11.91
C GLY A 172 -25.86 -11.45 -12.91
N SER A 173 -25.11 -10.77 -13.78
CA SER A 173 -25.62 -9.83 -14.78
C SER A 173 -25.23 -10.26 -16.19
N THR A 174 -25.54 -11.50 -16.56
CA THR A 174 -25.59 -11.94 -17.96
C THR A 174 -27.03 -11.94 -18.43
N ASP A 175 -27.68 -10.77 -18.36
CA ASP A 175 -28.87 -10.52 -19.17
C ASP A 175 -28.45 -9.64 -20.35
N VAL A 176 -28.58 -10.22 -21.54
CA VAL A 176 -28.28 -9.59 -22.82
C VAL A 176 -29.27 -8.45 -23.03
N SER A 177 -28.81 -7.22 -22.91
CA SER A 177 -29.37 -6.09 -23.63
C SER A 177 -28.31 -5.02 -23.82
N GLN A 178 -27.98 -4.79 -25.09
CA GLN A 178 -27.07 -3.76 -25.56
C GLN A 178 -27.47 -2.40 -24.99
N SER A 179 -26.61 -1.80 -24.17
CA SER A 179 -26.53 -0.35 -24.05
C SER A 179 -25.09 0.06 -23.69
N LYS A 180 -24.67 1.18 -24.28
CA LYS A 180 -23.29 1.68 -24.35
C LYS A 180 -22.61 1.80 -22.98
N PRO A 181 -21.29 1.59 -22.90
CA PRO A 181 -20.56 1.72 -21.64
C PRO A 181 -20.42 3.21 -21.27
N THR A 182 -21.08 3.61 -20.19
CA THR A 182 -20.74 4.82 -19.44
C THR A 182 -19.54 4.53 -18.53
N PRO A 183 -18.62 5.48 -18.33
CA PRO A 183 -17.40 5.24 -17.57
C PRO A 183 -17.71 5.16 -16.08
N SER A 184 -17.79 3.93 -15.54
CA SER A 184 -17.98 3.70 -14.11
C SER A 184 -16.77 4.21 -13.32
N HIS A 185 -17.04 5.01 -12.30
CA HIS A 185 -16.05 5.51 -11.36
C HIS A 185 -15.19 4.39 -10.78
N ARG A 186 -13.87 4.53 -10.96
CA ARG A 186 -12.87 3.66 -10.34
C ARG A 186 -12.91 3.85 -8.83
N TYR A 187 -13.20 2.78 -8.10
CA TYR A 187 -13.04 2.75 -6.65
C TYR A 187 -11.55 2.74 -6.31
N HIS A 188 -10.97 3.92 -6.04
CA HIS A 188 -9.61 4.05 -5.54
C HIS A 188 -9.58 3.66 -4.06
N THR A 189 -8.90 2.57 -3.74
CA THR A 189 -8.91 1.92 -2.42
C THR A 189 -7.70 2.24 -1.54
N LEU A 190 -6.75 3.04 -2.03
CA LEU A 190 -5.53 3.36 -1.31
C LEU A 190 -5.13 4.81 -1.59
N TRP A 191 -4.88 5.56 -0.52
CA TRP A 191 -4.21 6.85 -0.57
C TRP A 191 -2.82 6.66 0.05
N ALA A 192 -1.78 6.92 -0.73
CA ALA A 192 -0.44 7.17 -0.21
C ALA A 192 -0.30 8.69 -0.14
N ARG A 193 0.05 9.21 1.04
CA ARG A 193 0.42 10.62 1.23
C ARG A 193 1.92 10.72 1.38
#